data_AF-A0A5M9ZFW9-F1
#
_entry.id   AF-A0A5M9ZFW9-F1
#
_cell.length_a   1.000
_cell.length_b   1.000
_cell.length_c   1.000
_cell.angle_alpha   90.00
_cell.angle_beta   90.00
_cell.angle_gamma   90.00
#
_symmetry.space_group_name_H-M   'P 1'
#
loop_
_entity.id
_entity.type
_entity.pdbx_description
1 polymer ?
#
loop_
_entity_poly.entity_id
_entity_poly.type
_entity_poly.pdbx_seq_one_letter_code
_entity_poly.pdbx_strand_id
1 'polypeptide(L)'
;MTGLMWHARTVEADRASVVAGAPVAEVETAADRTVDADTADTARKSAKSTALARGKVPAVNQELARARWTNPTGGAQPDLSRYRNLSIDVSLARQRVYIKSNGETIYSMIVSTGMNDTTPHGSFTIGVRGDHFYNPEERMGADYWVRITGPYLFHSVPTNENAGQYLPDEGDKLGRPASHGCVRLSIADAKWFYDQIPSGTPVTIA
;
A
#
# COMPACT_ATOMS: atom_id res chain seq x y z
N MET A 1 -47.96 9.61 -14.76
CA MET A 1 -47.53 10.53 -15.84
C MET A 1 -46.95 11.76 -15.16
N THR A 2 -45.63 11.78 -15.03
CA THR A 2 -44.71 12.75 -15.66
C THR A 2 -44.55 14.07 -14.90
N GLY A 3 -43.34 14.25 -14.38
CA GLY A 3 -42.66 15.56 -14.37
C GLY A 3 -42.51 16.20 -13.01
N LEU A 4 -41.31 16.12 -12.44
CA LEU A 4 -40.75 17.26 -11.70
C LEU A 4 -39.27 17.40 -12.06
N MET A 5 -39.02 18.33 -12.99
CA MET A 5 -37.71 18.84 -13.38
C MET A 5 -37.05 19.52 -12.17
N TRP A 6 -35.80 19.17 -11.89
CA TRP A 6 -34.93 19.97 -11.04
C TRP A 6 -33.90 20.69 -11.91
N HIS A 7 -33.95 22.02 -11.84
CA HIS A 7 -33.06 22.95 -12.55
C HIS A 7 -31.69 22.98 -11.86
N ALA A 8 -30.64 22.56 -12.57
CA ALA A 8 -29.26 22.85 -12.18
C ALA A 8 -28.86 24.23 -12.70
N ARG A 9 -28.45 25.12 -11.80
CA ARG A 9 -27.84 26.41 -12.16
C ARG A 9 -26.39 26.19 -12.61
N THR A 10 -26.05 26.85 -13.70
CA THR A 10 -24.73 27.03 -14.29
C THR A 10 -23.78 27.80 -13.37
N VAL A 11 -22.51 27.37 -13.35
CA VAL A 11 -21.38 28.24 -13.03
C VAL A 11 -20.32 27.99 -14.09
N GLU A 12 -20.10 29.01 -14.91
CA GLU A 12 -19.02 29.16 -15.87
C GLU A 12 -17.67 29.23 -15.14
N ALA A 13 -16.68 28.48 -15.63
CA ALA A 13 -15.28 28.70 -15.30
C ALA A 13 -14.52 29.00 -16.60
N ASP A 14 -13.91 30.16 -16.60
CA ASP A 14 -13.28 30.83 -17.73
C ASP A 14 -12.00 30.12 -18.20
N ARG A 15 -11.69 30.29 -19.49
CA ARG A 15 -10.50 29.75 -20.19
C ARG A 15 -9.40 30.79 -20.29
N ALA A 16 -8.13 30.37 -20.18
CA ALA A 16 -6.94 30.86 -20.91
C ALA A 16 -5.66 30.38 -20.18
N SER A 17 -4.49 30.10 -20.75
CA SER A 17 -3.97 29.93 -22.10
C SER A 17 -2.51 29.45 -21.98
N VAL A 18 -2.03 28.70 -22.98
CA VAL A 18 -0.68 28.13 -23.15
C VAL A 18 0.37 29.21 -23.43
N VAL A 19 1.60 29.06 -22.90
CA VAL A 19 2.83 29.53 -23.58
C VAL A 19 4.00 28.56 -23.30
N ALA A 20 4.71 28.20 -24.37
CA ALA A 20 5.89 27.33 -24.44
C ALA A 20 7.20 28.12 -24.29
N GLY A 21 8.31 27.42 -24.00
CA GLY A 21 9.67 27.95 -24.23
C GLY A 21 10.77 27.24 -23.45
N ALA A 22 11.39 26.22 -24.06
CA ALA A 22 12.76 25.81 -23.77
C ALA A 22 13.73 26.68 -24.61
N PRO A 23 15.04 26.72 -24.26
CA PRO A 23 15.96 26.00 -25.14
C PRO A 23 17.08 25.22 -24.42
N VAL A 24 17.55 24.23 -25.16
CA VAL A 24 18.74 23.38 -25.00
C VAL A 24 20.00 24.08 -25.55
N ALA A 25 21.18 23.72 -25.02
CA ALA A 25 22.46 23.83 -25.74
C ALA A 25 23.49 22.77 -25.26
N GLU A 26 24.05 22.08 -26.26
CA GLU A 26 25.20 21.15 -26.37
C GLU A 26 26.46 21.55 -25.55
N VAL A 27 27.19 20.64 -24.87
CA VAL A 27 28.27 19.71 -25.30
C VAL A 27 29.46 20.37 -26.00
N GLU A 28 30.66 20.27 -25.38
CA GLU A 28 31.92 19.99 -26.09
C GLU A 28 32.99 19.39 -25.17
N THR A 29 33.94 18.70 -25.78
CA THR A 29 34.84 17.65 -25.29
C THR A 29 36.29 17.98 -25.65
N ALA A 30 37.25 17.54 -24.83
CA ALA A 30 38.63 17.07 -25.15
C ALA A 30 39.57 17.41 -23.96
N ALA A 31 40.23 16.45 -23.30
CA ALA A 31 41.53 15.85 -23.66
C ALA A 31 42.61 16.93 -23.81
N ASP A 32 43.82 16.89 -23.25
CA ASP A 32 44.78 15.81 -23.00
C ASP A 32 46.00 16.48 -22.30
N ARG A 33 46.64 15.82 -21.33
CA ARG A 33 48.11 15.83 -21.14
C ARG A 33 48.51 14.62 -20.29
N THR A 34 49.02 13.62 -20.99
CA THR A 34 49.86 12.52 -20.54
C THR A 34 51.22 13.01 -19.99
N VAL A 35 51.81 12.26 -19.05
CA VAL A 35 53.11 11.55 -19.23
C VAL A 35 53.36 10.57 -18.06
N ASP A 36 53.27 9.30 -18.44
CA ASP A 36 54.18 8.18 -18.20
C ASP A 36 54.53 7.63 -16.80
N ALA A 37 54.38 6.30 -16.79
CA ALA A 37 54.76 5.31 -15.81
C ALA A 37 56.28 5.19 -15.67
N ASP A 38 56.74 4.80 -14.48
CA ASP A 38 57.12 3.42 -14.18
C ASP A 38 57.95 3.39 -12.89
N THR A 39 57.42 2.78 -11.83
CA THR A 39 58.17 1.85 -10.97
C THR A 39 57.12 1.18 -10.09
N ALA A 40 56.82 -0.06 -10.44
CA ALA A 40 55.93 -0.93 -9.71
C ALA A 40 56.48 -1.32 -8.33
N ASP A 41 55.57 -1.92 -7.56
CA ASP A 41 55.83 -2.98 -6.58
C ASP A 41 55.91 -2.56 -5.12
N THR A 42 54.74 -2.34 -4.50
CA THR A 42 54.27 -3.24 -3.42
C THR A 42 52.88 -2.80 -2.93
N ALA A 43 52.06 -3.79 -2.56
CA ALA A 43 50.75 -3.67 -1.89
C ALA A 43 49.49 -3.57 -2.78
N ARG A 44 49.32 -4.54 -3.70
CA ARG A 44 48.00 -5.03 -4.09
C ARG A 44 47.91 -6.55 -3.88
N LYS A 45 47.82 -6.97 -2.62
CA LYS A 45 47.37 -8.34 -2.29
C LYS A 45 45.85 -8.37 -2.30
N SER A 46 45.34 -8.93 -3.40
CA SER A 46 44.06 -9.63 -3.57
C SER A 46 43.30 -9.90 -2.26
N ALA A 47 42.31 -9.07 -1.94
CA ALA A 47 41.18 -9.51 -1.14
C ALA A 47 40.33 -10.38 -2.06
N LYS A 48 40.57 -11.70 -2.04
CA LYS A 48 39.65 -12.69 -2.58
C LYS A 48 38.28 -12.41 -1.99
N SER A 49 37.30 -12.17 -2.85
CA SER A 49 35.88 -12.30 -2.51
C SER A 49 35.67 -13.70 -1.91
N THR A 50 35.63 -13.79 -0.59
CA THR A 50 35.09 -14.98 0.07
C THR A 50 33.59 -14.90 -0.12
N ALA A 51 33.09 -15.65 -1.10
CA ALA A 51 31.67 -15.97 -1.16
C ALA A 51 31.25 -16.43 0.25
N LEU A 52 30.28 -15.72 0.84
CA LEU A 52 29.61 -16.18 2.05
C LEU A 52 29.21 -17.63 1.80
N ALA A 53 29.74 -18.55 2.61
CA ALA A 53 29.39 -19.96 2.52
C ALA A 53 27.86 -20.04 2.50
N ARG A 54 27.29 -20.83 1.57
CA ARG A 54 25.86 -21.19 1.59
C ARG A 54 25.62 -22.04 2.83
N GLY A 55 25.57 -21.39 3.99
CA GLY A 55 24.98 -21.96 5.19
C GLY A 55 23.55 -22.33 4.87
N LYS A 56 23.08 -23.42 5.49
CA LYS A 56 21.67 -23.82 5.48
C LYS A 56 20.84 -22.57 5.79
N VAL A 57 19.98 -22.12 4.86
CA VAL A 57 19.03 -21.04 5.14
C VAL A 57 18.29 -21.46 6.42
N PRO A 58 18.28 -20.64 7.48
CA PRO A 58 17.54 -20.96 8.69
C PRO A 58 16.09 -21.30 8.29
N ALA A 59 15.55 -22.38 8.85
CA ALA A 59 14.14 -22.69 8.64
C ALA A 59 13.30 -21.46 9.01
N VAL A 60 12.26 -21.16 8.22
CA VAL A 60 11.35 -20.05 8.51
C VAL A 60 10.82 -20.22 9.92
N ASN A 61 11.03 -19.21 10.77
CA ASN A 61 10.40 -19.17 12.08
C ASN A 61 8.90 -18.94 11.85
N GLN A 62 8.13 -20.02 11.94
CA GLN A 62 6.69 -20.03 11.69
C GLN A 62 5.90 -19.12 12.64
N GLU A 63 6.38 -18.93 13.87
CA GLU A 63 5.75 -18.01 14.84
C GLU A 63 5.95 -16.56 14.42
N LEU A 64 7.17 -16.18 14.02
CA LEU A 64 7.46 -14.84 13.50
C LEU A 64 6.76 -14.57 12.16
N ALA A 65 6.63 -15.58 11.30
CA ALA A 65 5.89 -15.49 10.04
C ALA A 65 4.41 -15.23 10.32
N ARG A 66 3.79 -16.02 11.21
CA ARG A 66 2.39 -15.84 11.63
C ARG A 66 2.14 -14.50 12.33
N ALA A 67 3.08 -14.05 13.16
CA ALA A 67 2.97 -12.78 13.86
C ALA A 67 2.80 -11.59 12.90
N ARG A 68 3.39 -11.65 11.70
CA ARG A 68 3.31 -10.57 10.69
C ARG A 68 1.90 -10.28 10.21
N TRP A 69 1.03 -11.30 10.11
CA TRP A 69 -0.32 -11.14 9.59
C TRP A 69 -1.42 -11.33 10.64
N THR A 70 -1.06 -11.71 11.86
CA THR A 70 -2.01 -11.78 13.00
C THR A 70 -2.01 -10.52 13.87
N ASN A 71 -0.84 -9.91 14.10
CA ASN A 71 -0.67 -8.78 15.04
C ASN A 71 -0.68 -7.42 14.34
N PRO A 72 -0.82 -6.31 15.10
CA PRO A 72 -0.69 -4.96 14.55
C PRO A 72 0.67 -4.77 13.89
N THR A 73 0.67 -4.22 12.68
CA THR A 73 1.90 -4.03 11.90
C THR A 73 2.52 -2.64 12.05
N GLY A 74 1.78 -1.71 12.66
CA GLY A 74 2.19 -0.32 12.91
C GLY A 74 2.60 -0.02 14.34
N GLY A 75 2.64 -1.03 15.22
CA GLY A 75 2.84 -0.85 16.67
C GLY A 75 1.52 -0.60 17.40
N ALA A 76 1.54 0.28 18.40
CA ALA A 76 0.36 0.58 19.20
C ALA A 76 -0.71 1.28 18.36
N GLN A 77 -1.91 0.70 18.33
CA GLN A 77 -3.05 1.22 17.59
C GLN A 77 -3.71 2.38 18.35
N PRO A 78 -3.94 3.54 17.72
CA PRO A 78 -4.50 4.70 18.41
C PRO A 78 -6.03 4.60 18.60
N ASP A 79 -6.54 5.35 19.58
CA ASP A 79 -7.97 5.62 19.79
C ASP A 79 -8.39 6.85 18.95
N LEU A 80 -9.13 6.61 17.86
CA LEU A 80 -9.46 7.65 16.88
C LEU A 80 -10.46 8.68 17.38
N SER A 81 -11.16 8.42 18.49
CA SER A 81 -12.07 9.40 19.11
C SER A 81 -11.38 10.69 19.58
N ARG A 82 -10.07 10.60 19.80
CA ARG A 82 -9.19 11.70 20.24
C ARG A 82 -8.69 12.59 19.09
N TYR A 83 -8.95 12.22 17.85
CA TYR A 83 -8.45 12.89 16.66
C TYR A 83 -9.57 13.57 15.88
N ARG A 84 -9.21 14.43 14.94
CA ARG A 84 -10.12 15.18 14.06
C ARG A 84 -9.55 15.23 12.64
N ASN A 85 -10.40 15.57 11.66
CA ASN A 85 -10.01 15.70 10.26
C ASN A 85 -9.23 14.47 9.78
N LEU A 86 -9.83 13.30 9.99
CA LEU A 86 -9.22 12.03 9.64
C LEU A 86 -9.16 11.89 8.11
N SER A 87 -8.07 11.30 7.62
CA SER A 87 -7.95 10.87 6.23
C SER A 87 -7.09 9.60 6.14
N ILE A 88 -7.21 8.90 5.02
CA ILE A 88 -6.48 7.65 4.76
C ILE A 88 -5.73 7.80 3.46
N ASP A 89 -4.42 7.56 3.49
CA ASP A 89 -3.60 7.46 2.29
C ASP A 89 -3.20 5.98 2.10
N VAL A 90 -3.50 5.40 0.95
CA VAL A 90 -3.06 4.06 0.56
C VAL A 90 -1.97 4.23 -0.49
N SER A 91 -0.77 3.77 -0.15
CA SER A 91 0.34 3.73 -1.08
C SER A 91 0.51 2.32 -1.66
N LEU A 92 0.15 2.16 -2.93
CA LEU A 92 0.32 0.91 -3.69
C LEU A 92 1.80 0.59 -3.84
N ALA A 93 2.63 1.57 -4.20
CA ALA A 93 4.08 1.36 -4.37
C ALA A 93 4.77 0.91 -3.07
N ARG A 94 4.33 1.42 -1.91
CA ARG A 94 4.94 1.10 -0.61
C ARG A 94 4.25 -0.05 0.12
N GLN A 95 3.10 -0.50 -0.38
CA GLN A 95 2.24 -1.50 0.29
C GLN A 95 1.93 -1.09 1.74
N ARG A 96 1.49 0.17 1.89
CA ARG A 96 1.16 0.74 3.21
C ARG A 96 -0.13 1.55 3.16
N VAL A 97 -0.84 1.51 4.28
CA VAL A 97 -1.89 2.46 4.61
C VAL A 97 -1.37 3.42 5.68
N TYR A 98 -1.72 4.68 5.55
CA TYR A 98 -1.44 5.75 6.51
C TYR A 98 -2.75 6.33 6.99
N ILE A 99 -3.00 6.26 8.29
CA ILE A 99 -4.12 6.94 8.94
C ILE A 99 -3.60 8.28 9.41
N LYS A 100 -4.30 9.34 9.02
CA LYS A 100 -3.86 10.71 9.24
C LYS A 100 -4.89 11.50 10.03
N SER A 101 -4.43 12.48 10.79
CA SER A 101 -5.24 13.49 11.44
C SER A 101 -4.62 14.85 11.17
N ASN A 102 -5.41 15.81 10.68
CA ASN A 102 -4.92 17.14 10.30
C ASN A 102 -3.72 17.11 9.32
N GLY A 103 -3.66 16.09 8.45
CA GLY A 103 -2.57 15.91 7.48
C GLY A 103 -1.34 15.16 8.01
N GLU A 104 -1.23 14.92 9.32
CA GLU A 104 -0.12 14.17 9.91
C GLU A 104 -0.45 12.70 10.06
N THR A 105 0.52 11.81 9.80
CA THR A 105 0.33 10.36 9.98
C THR A 105 0.36 10.02 11.48
N ILE A 106 -0.73 9.42 11.97
CA ILE A 106 -0.89 9.00 13.36
C ILE A 106 -0.79 7.47 13.53
N TYR A 107 -0.99 6.72 12.44
CA TYR A 107 -0.79 5.28 12.41
C TYR A 107 -0.46 4.83 10.99
N SER A 108 0.35 3.78 10.85
CA SER A 108 0.65 3.22 9.53
C SER A 108 0.82 1.72 9.61
N MET A 109 0.16 1.02 8.69
CA MET A 109 0.10 -0.43 8.66
C MET A 109 0.55 -0.98 7.31
N ILE A 110 1.09 -2.20 7.33
CA ILE A 110 1.43 -2.97 6.14
C ILE A 110 0.14 -3.49 5.51
N VAL A 111 0.06 -3.43 4.18
CA VAL A 111 -1.06 -4.01 3.42
C VAL A 111 -0.59 -4.85 2.25
N SER A 112 -1.52 -5.60 1.66
CA SER A 112 -1.32 -6.27 0.37
C SER A 112 -2.44 -5.88 -0.59
N THR A 113 -2.09 -5.17 -1.66
CA THR A 113 -3.05 -4.64 -2.62
C THR A 113 -3.25 -5.59 -3.81
N GLY A 114 -4.02 -5.14 -4.80
CA GLY A 114 -4.27 -5.84 -6.05
C GLY A 114 -2.99 -6.09 -6.84
N MET A 115 -2.83 -7.32 -7.32
CA MET A 115 -1.79 -7.67 -8.28
C MET A 115 -2.01 -6.91 -9.59
N ASN A 116 -0.93 -6.66 -10.35
CA ASN A 116 -0.99 -5.99 -11.66
C ASN A 116 -1.74 -4.65 -11.63
N ASP A 117 -1.59 -3.88 -10.55
CA ASP A 117 -2.21 -2.56 -10.37
C ASP A 117 -3.75 -2.56 -10.44
N THR A 118 -4.38 -3.66 -10.00
CA THR A 118 -5.85 -3.83 -10.03
C THR A 118 -6.59 -3.09 -8.92
N THR A 119 -5.89 -2.60 -7.89
CA THR A 119 -6.53 -1.72 -6.89
C THR A 119 -6.80 -0.36 -7.52
N PRO A 120 -8.03 0.18 -7.44
CA PRO A 120 -8.37 1.42 -8.11
C PRO A 120 -7.60 2.60 -7.51
N HIS A 121 -7.05 3.45 -8.40
CA HIS A 121 -6.44 4.72 -8.04
C HIS A 121 -7.50 5.81 -7.90
N GLY A 122 -7.22 6.81 -7.07
CA GLY A 122 -8.03 8.02 -6.97
C GLY A 122 -8.47 8.37 -5.56
N SER A 123 -9.55 9.15 -5.48
CA SER A 123 -10.12 9.64 -4.21
C SER A 123 -11.48 9.00 -3.97
N PHE A 124 -11.66 8.44 -2.78
CA PHE A 124 -12.83 7.72 -2.33
C PHE A 124 -13.22 8.16 -0.92
N THR A 125 -14.26 7.52 -0.39
CA THR A 125 -14.74 7.74 0.96
C THR A 125 -15.13 6.41 1.56
N ILE A 126 -14.83 6.20 2.85
CA ILE A 126 -15.19 4.97 3.56
C ILE A 126 -16.70 4.77 3.53
N GLY A 127 -17.12 3.63 2.97
CA GLY A 127 -18.51 3.25 2.78
C GLY A 127 -19.06 2.36 3.91
N VAL A 128 -19.91 1.42 3.51
CA VAL A 128 -20.48 0.38 4.38
C VAL A 128 -19.45 -0.68 4.76
N ARG A 129 -19.74 -1.46 5.79
CA ARG A 129 -18.86 -2.49 6.35
C ARG A 129 -19.67 -3.72 6.80
N GLY A 130 -19.01 -4.85 7.02
CA GLY A 130 -19.59 -6.03 7.62
C GLY A 130 -18.54 -6.99 8.18
N ASP A 131 -19.01 -7.95 8.98
CA ASP A 131 -18.11 -8.79 9.78
C ASP A 131 -17.36 -9.83 8.96
N HIS A 132 -18.01 -10.40 7.94
CA HIS A 132 -17.44 -11.47 7.11
C HIS A 132 -18.07 -11.50 5.72
N PHE A 133 -17.34 -12.02 4.74
CA PHE A 133 -17.88 -12.47 3.46
C PHE A 133 -17.16 -13.73 2.98
N TYR A 134 -17.81 -14.48 2.10
CA TYR A 134 -17.20 -15.60 1.38
C TYR A 134 -17.48 -15.47 -0.12
N ASN A 135 -16.45 -15.66 -0.95
CA ASN A 135 -16.58 -15.77 -2.40
C ASN A 135 -16.36 -17.23 -2.83
N PRO A 136 -17.41 -17.96 -3.26
CA PRO A 136 -17.30 -19.34 -3.72
C PRO A 136 -16.42 -19.53 -4.96
N GLU A 137 -16.34 -18.52 -5.84
CA GLU A 137 -15.52 -18.60 -7.06
C GLU A 137 -14.03 -18.61 -6.72
N GLU A 138 -13.63 -17.79 -5.75
CA GLU A 138 -12.26 -17.72 -5.25
C GLU A 138 -11.96 -18.75 -4.16
N ARG A 139 -13.01 -19.41 -3.61
CA ARG A 139 -12.92 -20.30 -2.44
C ARG A 139 -12.23 -19.65 -1.25
N MET A 140 -12.45 -18.35 -1.09
CA MET A 140 -11.84 -17.52 -0.05
C MET A 140 -12.87 -16.56 0.52
N GLY A 141 -12.81 -16.38 1.83
CA GLY A 141 -13.52 -15.33 2.54
C GLY A 141 -12.57 -14.31 3.13
N ALA A 142 -13.11 -13.32 3.83
CA ALA A 142 -12.34 -12.47 4.73
C ALA A 142 -13.21 -11.82 5.79
N ASP A 143 -12.57 -11.43 6.90
CA ASP A 143 -13.21 -10.79 8.03
C ASP A 143 -13.02 -9.26 7.99
N TYR A 144 -13.87 -8.56 8.74
CA TYR A 144 -13.77 -7.13 9.04
C TYR A 144 -13.69 -6.26 7.79
N TRP A 145 -14.57 -6.49 6.83
CA TRP A 145 -14.49 -5.78 5.55
C TRP A 145 -15.09 -4.38 5.64
N VAL A 146 -14.42 -3.41 4.99
CA VAL A 146 -14.86 -2.02 4.87
C VAL A 146 -14.78 -1.59 3.40
N ARG A 147 -15.87 -1.07 2.85
CA ARG A 147 -15.98 -0.76 1.42
C ARG A 147 -15.21 0.52 1.05
N ILE A 148 -14.40 0.40 -0.02
CA ILE A 148 -13.77 1.53 -0.70
C ILE A 148 -14.71 2.04 -1.79
N THR A 149 -14.97 1.21 -2.80
CA THR A 149 -15.85 1.48 -3.93
C THR A 149 -16.16 0.19 -4.68
N GLY A 150 -17.33 0.08 -5.32
CA GLY A 150 -17.69 -1.11 -6.10
C GLY A 150 -17.40 -2.42 -5.34
N PRO A 151 -16.67 -3.40 -5.93
CA PRO A 151 -16.26 -4.63 -5.26
C PRO A 151 -15.01 -4.51 -4.39
N TYR A 152 -14.33 -3.36 -4.37
CA TYR A 152 -13.03 -3.17 -3.71
C TYR A 152 -13.20 -2.81 -2.23
N LEU A 153 -12.54 -3.60 -1.37
CA LEU A 153 -12.69 -3.55 0.09
C LEU A 153 -11.32 -3.44 0.76
N PHE A 154 -11.27 -2.82 1.92
CA PHE A 154 -10.30 -3.15 2.97
C PHE A 154 -10.82 -4.39 3.70
N HIS A 155 -9.98 -5.39 4.00
CA HIS A 155 -10.37 -6.56 4.80
C HIS A 155 -9.15 -7.32 5.38
N SER A 156 -9.37 -8.26 6.29
CA SER A 156 -8.30 -9.12 6.82
C SER A 156 -7.58 -9.93 5.73
N VAL A 157 -6.47 -10.57 6.06
CA VAL A 157 -5.98 -11.68 5.22
C VAL A 157 -7.08 -12.74 5.01
N PRO A 158 -7.05 -13.48 3.89
CA PRO A 158 -8.12 -14.41 3.52
C PRO A 158 -8.39 -15.50 4.56
N THR A 159 -9.65 -15.92 4.61
CA THR A 159 -10.14 -17.08 5.35
C THR A 159 -10.63 -18.16 4.39
N ASN A 160 -10.91 -19.35 4.92
CA ASN A 160 -11.85 -20.29 4.30
C ASN A 160 -13.29 -19.73 4.35
N GLU A 161 -14.28 -20.59 4.14
CA GLU A 161 -15.71 -20.25 4.14
C GLU A 161 -16.22 -19.62 5.44
N ASN A 162 -15.63 -19.98 6.58
CA ASN A 162 -16.08 -19.44 7.87
C ASN A 162 -15.11 -18.39 8.41
N ALA A 163 -15.68 -17.39 9.07
CA ALA A 163 -14.93 -16.36 9.79
C ALA A 163 -13.91 -16.97 10.77
N GLY A 164 -12.75 -16.32 10.89
CA GLY A 164 -11.66 -16.79 11.76
C GLY A 164 -10.86 -17.99 11.24
N GLN A 165 -11.27 -18.65 10.15
CA GLN A 165 -10.52 -19.75 9.53
C GLN A 165 -9.46 -19.21 8.56
N TYR A 166 -8.52 -18.40 9.04
CA TYR A 166 -7.49 -17.74 8.23
C TYR A 166 -6.58 -18.73 7.50
N LEU A 167 -6.22 -18.38 6.26
CA LEU A 167 -5.32 -19.16 5.40
C LEU A 167 -3.87 -18.68 5.58
N PRO A 168 -2.98 -19.46 6.24
CA PRO A 168 -1.62 -19.01 6.53
C PRO A 168 -0.81 -18.66 5.28
N ASP A 169 -0.93 -19.47 4.21
CA ASP A 169 -0.20 -19.24 2.96
C ASP A 169 -0.59 -17.92 2.26
N GLU A 170 -1.84 -17.47 2.45
CA GLU A 170 -2.27 -16.14 1.99
C GLU A 170 -1.82 -15.03 2.94
N GLY A 171 -1.82 -15.29 4.24
CA GLY A 171 -1.32 -14.38 5.26
C GLY A 171 0.16 -14.05 5.09
N ASP A 172 0.97 -15.05 4.74
CA ASP A 172 2.41 -14.93 4.51
C ASP A 172 2.75 -14.05 3.29
N LYS A 173 1.77 -13.71 2.44
CA LYS A 173 1.93 -12.77 1.33
C LYS A 173 1.78 -11.31 1.75
N LEU A 174 1.40 -11.02 3.00
CA LEU A 174 1.19 -9.64 3.47
C LEU A 174 2.44 -8.76 3.27
N GLY A 175 2.24 -7.57 2.68
CA GLY A 175 3.31 -6.60 2.39
C GLY A 175 3.79 -6.57 0.94
N ARG A 176 3.18 -7.36 0.06
CA ARG A 176 3.33 -7.30 -1.41
C ARG A 176 1.97 -7.44 -2.10
N PRO A 177 1.80 -6.99 -3.35
CA PRO A 177 0.56 -7.22 -4.08
C PRO A 177 0.17 -8.71 -4.10
N ALA A 178 -1.07 -9.02 -3.70
CA ALA A 178 -1.51 -10.40 -3.51
C ALA A 178 -3.03 -10.61 -3.68
N SER A 179 -3.80 -9.57 -4.01
CA SER A 179 -5.27 -9.67 -4.16
C SER A 179 -5.72 -9.44 -5.62
N HIS A 180 -7.03 -9.55 -5.86
CA HIS A 180 -7.69 -9.17 -7.11
C HIS A 180 -8.14 -7.69 -7.16
N GLY A 181 -7.70 -6.87 -6.19
CA GLY A 181 -7.98 -5.43 -6.14
C GLY A 181 -8.27 -4.89 -4.74
N CYS A 182 -8.73 -5.74 -3.82
CA CYS A 182 -8.91 -5.36 -2.42
C CYS A 182 -7.59 -5.04 -1.71
N VAL A 183 -7.67 -4.31 -0.61
CA VAL A 183 -6.54 -4.00 0.27
C VAL A 183 -6.60 -4.94 1.48
N ARG A 184 -5.73 -5.95 1.50
CA ARG A 184 -5.62 -6.92 2.59
C ARG A 184 -4.79 -6.34 3.73
N LEU A 185 -5.24 -6.52 4.96
CA LEU A 185 -4.57 -6.09 6.19
C LEU A 185 -4.27 -7.29 7.10
N SER A 186 -3.38 -7.12 8.07
CA SER A 186 -3.28 -8.08 9.18
C SER A 186 -4.63 -8.21 9.91
N ILE A 187 -4.83 -9.30 10.65
CA ILE A 187 -6.09 -9.52 11.38
C ILE A 187 -6.35 -8.39 12.38
N ALA A 188 -5.35 -8.06 13.20
CA ALA A 188 -5.48 -7.01 14.19
C ALA A 188 -5.69 -5.62 13.55
N ASP A 189 -5.01 -5.32 12.45
CA ASP A 189 -5.20 -4.05 11.75
C ASP A 189 -6.56 -3.96 11.05
N ALA A 190 -7.04 -5.04 10.43
CA ALA A 190 -8.37 -5.10 9.82
C ALA A 190 -9.48 -4.86 10.86
N LYS A 191 -9.40 -5.56 12.00
CA LYS A 191 -10.37 -5.40 13.09
C LYS A 191 -10.34 -3.97 13.64
N TRP A 192 -9.16 -3.43 13.94
CA TRP A 192 -9.03 -2.06 14.43
C TRP A 192 -9.56 -1.04 13.42
N PHE A 193 -9.24 -1.21 12.14
CA PHE A 193 -9.71 -0.34 11.07
C PHE A 193 -11.24 -0.38 10.96
N TYR A 194 -11.82 -1.57 11.00
CA TYR A 194 -13.27 -1.80 11.00
C TYR A 194 -13.97 -1.13 12.19
N ASP A 195 -13.39 -1.22 13.39
CA ASP A 195 -13.98 -0.67 14.60
C ASP A 195 -13.82 0.86 14.69
N GLN A 196 -12.69 1.40 14.25
CA GLN A 196 -12.29 2.77 14.59
C GLN A 196 -12.51 3.78 13.47
N ILE A 197 -12.46 3.38 12.19
CA ILE A 197 -12.52 4.33 11.08
C ILE A 197 -13.98 4.75 10.83
N PRO A 198 -14.33 6.04 10.97
CA PRO A 198 -15.69 6.49 10.70
C PRO A 198 -16.05 6.36 9.21
N SER A 199 -17.29 5.99 8.90
CA SER A 199 -17.81 6.15 7.54
C SER A 199 -17.80 7.63 7.15
N GLY A 200 -17.57 7.92 5.87
CA GLY A 200 -17.33 9.30 5.44
C GLY A 200 -15.87 9.75 5.50
N THR A 201 -14.95 8.96 6.06
CA THR A 201 -13.51 9.29 6.07
C THR A 201 -12.95 9.29 4.64
N PRO A 202 -12.28 10.37 4.18
CA PRO A 202 -11.63 10.42 2.87
C PRO A 202 -10.51 9.39 2.73
N VAL A 203 -10.42 8.77 1.55
CA VAL A 203 -9.37 7.82 1.19
C VAL A 203 -8.73 8.26 -0.13
N THR A 204 -7.41 8.34 -0.18
CA THR A 204 -6.65 8.55 -1.42
C THR A 204 -5.80 7.32 -1.70
N ILE A 205 -5.85 6.79 -2.92
CA ILE A 205 -5.10 5.61 -3.35
C ILE A 205 -4.20 5.97 -4.52
N ALA A 206 -2.89 5.71 -4.38
CA ALA A 206 -1.85 5.98 -5.38
C ALA A 206 -0.63 5.04 -5.26
#